data_AF-A0A1Q5NE14-F1
#
_entry.id   AF-A0A1Q5NE14-F1
#
_cell.length_a   1.000
_cell.length_b   1.000
_cell.length_c   1.000
_cell.angle_alpha   90.00
_cell.angle_beta   90.00
_cell.angle_gamma   90.00
#
_symmetry.space_group_name_H-M   'P 1'
#
loop_
_entity.id
_entity.type
_entity.pdbx_description
1 polymer ?
#
loop_
_entity_poly.entity_id
_entity_poly.type
_entity_poly.pdbx_seq_one_letter_code
_entity_poly.pdbx_strand_id
1 'polypeptide(L)'
;MKNIQGISGRRSRRVLALSVAGLTAIPAIVLGTGTSAQAAASCTASKGPYQKQVEKYLHRTVDGKQSAADCKAIRSFQSTYGVTPTLGYAGPVTWRTMQTLTAQKAAGKNPNKAKKCPTNKGRIACVDLTRQISWIQDGSKLKFGPVPVRTGRDGYETRTGAKKIYWRHINHVSSIYHSAMPYSQFFDGGEAFHAVGVKMWNPPGSHGCVNMRTSDAKSYWKLLKNGDDVYVYGRKLGT
;
A
#
# COMPACT_ATOMS: atom_id res chain seq x y z
N MET A 1 39.54 41.74 -51.72
CA MET A 1 39.38 42.95 -52.54
C MET A 1 38.01 42.94 -53.20
N LYS A 2 37.33 44.11 -53.20
CA LYS A 2 36.11 44.51 -53.94
C LYS A 2 34.72 44.15 -53.37
N ASN A 3 34.14 45.20 -52.75
CA ASN A 3 32.72 45.55 -52.66
C ASN A 3 32.05 45.74 -54.04
N ILE A 4 30.70 45.78 -54.05
CA ILE A 4 29.77 46.79 -54.64
C ILE A 4 28.42 46.10 -55.01
N GLN A 5 27.32 46.31 -54.25
CA GLN A 5 26.18 47.27 -54.39
C GLN A 5 25.00 46.87 -55.32
N GLY A 6 23.79 47.27 -54.92
CA GLY A 6 22.57 47.49 -55.74
C GLY A 6 21.28 47.11 -55.00
N ILE A 7 20.69 47.94 -54.12
CA ILE A 7 19.70 49.03 -54.30
C ILE A 7 18.34 48.63 -54.92
N SER A 8 17.25 48.84 -54.16
CA SER A 8 15.99 49.54 -54.53
C SER A 8 14.72 48.84 -54.03
N GLY A 9 13.81 49.56 -53.33
CA GLY A 9 12.48 48.99 -53.03
C GLY A 9 11.50 49.68 -52.08
N ARG A 10 11.48 51.02 -52.00
CA ARG A 10 10.27 51.88 -51.89
C ARG A 10 9.25 51.74 -50.71
N ARG A 11 9.13 52.90 -50.02
CA ARG A 11 7.92 53.62 -49.54
C ARG A 11 7.14 53.15 -48.29
N SER A 12 7.27 54.02 -47.28
CA SER A 12 6.39 54.35 -46.17
C SER A 12 4.89 54.41 -46.50
N ARG A 13 4.06 54.08 -45.50
CA ARG A 13 2.87 54.88 -45.13
C ARG A 13 2.53 54.69 -43.66
N ARG A 14 2.56 55.81 -42.93
CA ARG A 14 1.99 56.01 -41.61
C ARG A 14 0.49 55.71 -41.65
N VAL A 15 -0.05 55.04 -40.64
CA VAL A 15 -1.49 55.06 -40.36
C VAL A 15 -1.69 55.57 -38.95
N LEU A 16 -2.48 56.63 -38.88
CA LEU A 16 -2.90 57.37 -37.70
C LEU A 16 -3.63 56.46 -36.71
N ALA A 17 -3.34 56.66 -35.43
CA ALA A 17 -4.21 56.25 -34.34
C ALA A 17 -5.51 57.08 -34.38
N LEU A 18 -6.65 56.41 -34.47
CA LEU A 18 -7.95 56.96 -34.09
C LEU A 18 -8.49 56.14 -32.91
N SER A 19 -8.50 56.80 -31.76
CA SER A 19 -9.25 56.42 -30.57
C SER A 19 -10.74 56.70 -30.79
N VAL A 20 -11.56 55.65 -30.77
CA VAL A 20 -13.01 55.75 -30.58
C VAL A 20 -13.35 55.02 -29.29
N ALA A 21 -13.87 55.79 -28.33
CA ALA A 21 -14.45 55.30 -27.09
C ALA A 21 -15.86 54.74 -27.36
N GLY A 22 -16.24 53.65 -26.68
CA GLY A 22 -17.65 53.26 -26.61
C GLY A 22 -17.93 51.79 -26.32
N LEU A 23 -18.09 51.47 -25.03
CA LEU A 23 -18.86 50.36 -24.46
C LEU A 23 -18.52 48.93 -24.92
N THR A 24 -17.45 48.36 -24.35
CA THR A 24 -17.33 46.91 -24.21
C THR A 24 -17.96 46.50 -22.88
N ALA A 25 -19.08 45.76 -22.95
CA ALA A 25 -19.55 45.00 -21.80
C ALA A 25 -18.42 44.06 -21.36
N ILE A 26 -17.94 44.23 -20.13
CA ILE A 26 -16.96 43.33 -19.53
C ILE A 26 -17.69 41.99 -19.32
N PRO A 27 -17.34 40.89 -20.02
CA PRO A 27 -17.78 39.59 -19.56
C PRO A 27 -17.09 39.38 -18.20
N ALA A 28 -17.89 39.29 -17.14
CA ALA A 28 -17.39 38.85 -15.85
C ALA A 28 -16.75 37.48 -16.05
N ILE A 29 -15.41 37.46 -16.08
CA ILE A 29 -14.63 36.24 -15.97
C ILE A 29 -14.91 35.73 -14.56
N VAL A 30 -15.87 34.82 -14.46
CA VAL A 30 -15.99 33.98 -13.27
C VAL A 30 -14.73 33.14 -13.26
N LEU A 31 -13.74 33.62 -12.49
CA LEU A 31 -12.63 32.81 -12.02
C LEU A 31 -13.25 31.67 -11.23
N GLY A 32 -13.55 30.58 -11.94
CA GLY A 32 -13.87 29.30 -11.35
C GLY A 32 -12.65 28.87 -10.54
N THR A 33 -12.66 29.25 -9.26
CA THR A 33 -11.72 28.78 -8.26
C THR A 33 -11.68 27.27 -8.35
N GLY A 34 -10.49 26.72 -8.61
CA GLY A 34 -10.28 25.31 -8.89
C GLY A 34 -11.02 24.42 -7.90
N THR A 35 -11.97 23.65 -8.41
CA THR A 35 -12.46 22.46 -7.74
C THR A 35 -11.65 21.27 -8.22
N SER A 36 -10.36 21.25 -7.87
CA SER A 36 -9.61 19.99 -7.73
C SER A 36 -9.61 19.54 -6.27
N ALA A 37 -10.68 19.86 -5.54
CA ALA A 37 -11.10 19.00 -4.45
C ALA A 37 -11.68 17.74 -5.09
N GLN A 38 -10.90 16.65 -5.14
CA GLN A 38 -11.44 15.33 -5.44
C GLN A 38 -12.73 15.18 -4.64
N ALA A 39 -13.87 15.05 -5.33
CA ALA A 39 -15.14 14.74 -4.68
C ALA A 39 -14.86 13.56 -3.75
N ALA A 40 -14.93 13.79 -2.44
CA ALA A 40 -14.79 12.73 -1.47
C ALA A 40 -15.84 11.69 -1.87
N ALA A 41 -15.42 10.54 -2.42
CA ALA A 41 -16.32 9.59 -3.05
C ALA A 41 -17.55 9.43 -2.16
N SER A 42 -18.69 9.85 -2.69
CA SER A 42 -19.93 9.93 -1.93
C SER A 42 -20.22 8.55 -1.36
N CYS A 43 -20.89 8.54 -0.21
CA CYS A 43 -21.25 7.31 0.42
C CYS A 43 -22.06 6.43 -0.55
N THR A 44 -21.64 5.19 -0.75
CA THR A 44 -22.42 4.26 -1.58
C THR A 44 -23.76 3.97 -0.92
N ALA A 45 -24.82 3.99 -1.73
CA ALA A 45 -26.13 3.50 -1.33
C ALA A 45 -26.23 1.97 -1.44
N SER A 46 -25.31 1.33 -2.16
CA SER A 46 -25.35 -0.11 -2.42
C SER A 46 -24.78 -0.91 -1.24
N LYS A 47 -25.48 -1.97 -0.86
CA LYS A 47 -24.94 -2.98 0.07
C LYS A 47 -23.86 -3.81 -0.60
N GLY A 48 -22.88 -4.24 0.20
CA GLY A 48 -21.92 -5.25 -0.24
C GLY A 48 -22.36 -6.69 0.06
N PRO A 49 -21.72 -7.70 -0.57
CA PRO A 49 -22.01 -9.10 -0.28
C PRO A 49 -21.71 -9.49 1.18
N TYR A 50 -20.86 -8.72 1.87
CA TYR A 50 -20.48 -8.96 3.27
C TYR A 50 -21.09 -7.95 4.24
N GLN A 51 -22.23 -7.34 3.88
CA GLN A 51 -22.86 -6.26 4.65
C GLN A 51 -23.07 -6.66 6.12
N LYS A 52 -23.72 -7.80 6.40
CA LYS A 52 -23.96 -8.27 7.78
C LYS A 52 -22.68 -8.53 8.56
N GLN A 53 -21.67 -9.10 7.91
CA GLN A 53 -20.38 -9.42 8.53
C GLN A 53 -19.62 -8.14 8.91
N VAL A 54 -19.64 -7.16 8.01
CA VAL A 54 -19.01 -5.85 8.20
C VAL A 54 -19.75 -5.05 9.26
N GLU A 55 -21.08 -5.04 9.26
CA GLU A 55 -21.90 -4.45 10.33
C GLU A 55 -21.54 -5.04 11.70
N LYS A 56 -21.53 -6.38 11.79
CA LYS A 56 -21.17 -7.08 13.03
C LYS A 56 -19.76 -6.71 13.50
N TYR A 57 -18.79 -6.69 12.59
CA TYR A 57 -17.41 -6.32 12.92
C TYR A 57 -17.28 -4.88 13.42
N LEU A 58 -18.06 -3.96 12.85
CA LEU A 58 -18.06 -2.53 13.20
C LEU A 58 -19.05 -2.18 14.32
N HIS A 59 -19.65 -3.17 14.98
CA HIS A 59 -20.66 -2.99 16.03
C HIS A 59 -21.83 -2.09 15.57
N ARG A 60 -22.30 -2.32 14.36
CA ARG A 60 -23.50 -1.70 13.77
C ARG A 60 -24.72 -2.60 13.94
N THR A 61 -25.90 -2.07 13.65
CA THR A 61 -27.12 -2.87 13.48
C THR A 61 -26.90 -3.89 12.37
N VAL A 62 -27.12 -5.17 12.65
CA VAL A 62 -26.87 -6.26 11.70
C VAL A 62 -28.15 -6.61 10.94
N ASP A 63 -28.57 -5.74 10.03
CA ASP A 63 -29.77 -5.93 9.21
C ASP A 63 -29.44 -6.31 7.74
N GLY A 64 -28.17 -6.21 7.35
CA GLY A 64 -27.71 -6.50 6.00
C GLY A 64 -28.13 -5.46 4.95
N LYS A 65 -28.49 -4.26 5.39
CA LYS A 65 -28.85 -3.12 4.53
C LYS A 65 -27.78 -2.05 4.65
N GLN A 66 -27.50 -1.35 3.55
CA GLN A 66 -26.61 -0.21 3.62
C GLN A 66 -27.38 1.01 4.15
N SER A 67 -26.86 1.64 5.20
CA SER A 67 -27.34 2.95 5.68
C SER A 67 -26.25 4.02 5.56
N ALA A 68 -26.63 5.29 5.71
CA ALA A 68 -25.66 6.39 5.79
C ALA A 68 -24.67 6.21 6.96
N ALA A 69 -25.12 5.64 8.08
CA ALA A 69 -24.28 5.38 9.24
C ALA A 69 -23.29 4.24 8.97
N ASP A 70 -23.73 3.16 8.31
CA ASP A 70 -22.86 2.03 7.96
C ASP A 70 -21.84 2.46 6.93
N CYS A 71 -22.25 3.19 5.91
CA CYS A 71 -21.32 3.72 4.93
C CYS A 71 -20.24 4.60 5.59
N LYS A 72 -20.61 5.52 6.49
CA LYS A 72 -19.63 6.37 7.20
C LYS A 72 -18.63 5.53 8.01
N ALA A 73 -19.13 4.51 8.73
CA ALA A 73 -18.27 3.60 9.51
C ALA A 73 -17.33 2.79 8.60
N ILE A 74 -17.84 2.23 7.51
CA ILE A 74 -17.06 1.46 6.55
C ILE A 74 -16.02 2.33 5.86
N ARG A 75 -16.34 3.58 5.48
CA ARG A 75 -15.38 4.52 4.91
C ARG A 75 -14.25 4.85 5.87
N SER A 76 -14.58 5.07 7.15
CA SER A 76 -13.58 5.31 8.18
C SER A 76 -12.61 4.13 8.31
N PHE A 77 -13.15 2.90 8.33
CA PHE A 77 -12.34 1.68 8.30
C PHE A 77 -11.48 1.60 7.03
N GLN A 78 -12.07 1.79 5.85
CA GLN A 78 -11.37 1.71 4.57
C GLN A 78 -10.22 2.71 4.48
N SER A 79 -10.44 3.96 4.89
CA SER A 79 -9.41 5.00 4.97
C SER A 79 -8.29 4.61 5.95
N THR A 80 -8.68 4.09 7.12
CA THR A 80 -7.74 3.66 8.16
C THR A 80 -6.82 2.55 7.68
N TYR A 81 -7.32 1.59 6.91
CA TYR A 81 -6.54 0.44 6.45
C TYR A 81 -6.09 0.51 4.99
N GLY A 82 -6.37 1.62 4.31
CA GLY A 82 -5.96 1.86 2.92
C GLY A 82 -6.69 0.97 1.91
N VAL A 83 -7.93 0.58 2.20
CA VAL A 83 -8.79 -0.14 1.25
C VAL A 83 -9.35 0.87 0.26
N THR A 84 -9.09 0.65 -1.03
CA THR A 84 -9.59 1.48 -2.12
C THR A 84 -10.57 0.69 -3.01
N PRO A 85 -11.62 1.36 -3.55
CA PRO A 85 -11.98 2.75 -3.28
C PRO A 85 -12.62 2.91 -1.88
N THR A 86 -12.55 4.11 -1.30
CA THR A 86 -13.05 4.44 0.05
C THR A 86 -14.50 4.96 0.00
N LEU A 87 -15.41 4.14 -0.52
CA LEU A 87 -16.82 4.51 -0.77
C LEU A 87 -17.82 3.93 0.23
N GLY A 88 -17.37 3.19 1.25
CA GLY A 88 -18.25 2.61 2.29
C GLY A 88 -18.90 1.29 1.89
N TYR A 89 -18.40 0.66 0.85
CA TYR A 89 -18.91 -0.61 0.35
C TYR A 89 -18.37 -1.81 1.16
N ALA A 90 -19.28 -2.65 1.67
CA ALA A 90 -18.97 -3.90 2.37
C ALA A 90 -18.53 -5.04 1.41
N GLY A 91 -17.56 -4.74 0.56
CA GLY A 91 -17.06 -5.65 -0.48
C GLY A 91 -16.05 -6.68 0.02
N PRO A 92 -15.61 -7.59 -0.87
CA PRO A 92 -14.64 -8.64 -0.55
C PRO A 92 -13.33 -8.12 0.06
N VAL A 93 -12.80 -7.01 -0.45
CA VAL A 93 -11.55 -6.43 0.07
C VAL A 93 -11.74 -5.88 1.49
N THR A 94 -12.81 -5.13 1.74
CA THR A 94 -13.16 -4.64 3.09
C THR A 94 -13.23 -5.80 4.08
N TRP A 95 -14.00 -6.84 3.73
CA TRP A 95 -14.20 -7.99 4.61
C TRP A 95 -12.91 -8.80 4.81
N ARG A 96 -12.12 -9.00 3.75
CA ARG A 96 -10.81 -9.65 3.86
C ARG A 96 -9.89 -8.91 4.83
N THR A 97 -9.84 -7.58 4.77
CA THR A 97 -9.01 -6.79 5.69
C THR A 97 -9.46 -6.96 7.15
N MET A 98 -10.77 -6.99 7.41
CA MET A 98 -11.32 -7.26 8.76
C MET A 98 -10.96 -8.65 9.28
N GLN A 99 -11.02 -9.67 8.40
CA GLN A 99 -10.61 -11.03 8.75
C GLN A 99 -9.11 -11.10 9.08
N THR A 100 -8.26 -10.47 8.28
CA THR A 100 -6.82 -10.37 8.54
C THR A 100 -6.55 -9.72 9.89
N LEU A 101 -7.20 -8.60 10.21
CA LEU A 101 -7.04 -7.91 11.50
C LEU A 101 -7.49 -8.79 12.67
N THR A 102 -8.57 -9.53 12.52
CA THR A 102 -9.05 -10.51 13.52
C THR A 102 -8.01 -11.60 13.75
N ALA A 103 -7.48 -12.17 12.66
CA ALA A 103 -6.48 -13.24 12.71
C ALA A 103 -5.15 -12.77 13.33
N GLN A 104 -4.74 -11.53 13.05
CA GLN A 104 -3.58 -10.89 13.68
C GLN A 104 -3.80 -10.71 15.19
N LYS A 105 -4.96 -10.19 15.61
CA LYS A 105 -5.31 -10.03 17.02
C LYS A 105 -5.28 -11.36 17.77
N ALA A 106 -5.78 -12.43 17.14
CA ALA A 106 -5.79 -13.77 17.72
C ALA A 106 -4.39 -14.38 17.94
N ALA A 107 -3.35 -13.89 17.24
CA ALA A 107 -1.97 -14.34 17.48
C ALA A 107 -1.45 -13.96 18.87
N GLY A 108 -1.95 -12.86 19.45
CA GLY A 108 -1.57 -12.39 20.77
C GLY A 108 -0.05 -12.26 20.95
N LYS A 109 0.44 -12.59 22.15
CA LYS A 109 1.87 -12.52 22.51
C LYS A 109 2.65 -13.79 22.20
N ASN A 110 1.99 -14.87 21.76
CA ASN A 110 2.62 -16.15 21.44
C ASN A 110 2.28 -16.58 20.01
N PRO A 111 2.94 -16.00 18.99
CA PRO A 111 2.59 -16.26 17.60
C PRO A 111 2.84 -17.72 17.18
N ASN A 112 3.73 -18.44 17.87
CA ASN A 112 4.05 -19.85 17.61
C ASN A 112 3.34 -20.83 18.57
N LYS A 113 2.19 -20.46 19.16
CA LYS A 113 1.41 -21.36 20.05
C LYS A 113 1.11 -22.72 19.39
N ALA A 114 0.85 -22.72 18.09
CA ALA A 114 0.56 -23.94 17.31
C ALA A 114 1.82 -24.72 16.86
N LYS A 115 3.02 -24.29 17.27
CA LYS A 115 4.32 -24.91 16.93
C LYS A 115 4.53 -25.17 15.43
N LYS A 116 3.97 -24.30 14.57
CA LYS A 116 4.12 -24.39 13.12
C LYS A 116 5.50 -23.91 12.66
N CYS A 117 6.07 -22.89 13.31
CA CYS A 117 7.44 -22.49 13.03
C CYS A 117 8.43 -23.37 13.84
N PRO A 118 9.49 -23.89 13.21
CA PRO A 118 10.48 -24.73 13.89
C PRO A 118 11.08 -24.09 15.14
N THR A 119 11.15 -24.87 16.23
CA THR A 119 11.77 -24.46 17.51
C THR A 119 13.08 -25.19 17.79
N ASN A 120 13.50 -26.09 16.89
CA ASN A 120 14.77 -26.82 16.93
C ASN A 120 15.87 -26.12 16.11
N LYS A 121 15.67 -24.84 15.79
CA LYS A 121 16.62 -23.98 15.10
C LYS A 121 17.17 -22.95 16.08
N GLY A 122 18.29 -22.32 15.70
CA GLY A 122 18.78 -21.12 16.37
C GLY A 122 17.86 -19.93 16.08
N ARG A 123 18.43 -18.82 15.62
CA ARG A 123 17.65 -17.67 15.18
C ARG A 123 16.89 -17.97 13.90
N ILE A 124 15.58 -17.73 13.90
CA ILE A 124 14.71 -17.94 12.74
C ILE A 124 13.67 -16.82 12.62
N ALA A 125 13.45 -16.34 11.40
CA ALA A 125 12.32 -15.49 11.05
C ALA A 125 11.16 -16.36 10.55
N CYS A 126 10.00 -16.25 11.19
CA CYS A 126 8.81 -17.03 10.85
C CYS A 126 7.78 -16.12 10.20
N VAL A 127 7.22 -16.55 9.06
CA VAL A 127 6.16 -15.84 8.33
C VAL A 127 4.92 -16.70 8.29
N ASP A 128 3.84 -16.22 8.91
CA ASP A 128 2.52 -16.81 8.80
C ASP A 128 1.72 -16.04 7.76
N LEU A 129 1.55 -16.65 6.58
CA LEU A 129 0.83 -16.03 5.47
C LEU A 129 -0.67 -15.89 5.77
N THR A 130 -1.25 -16.81 6.54
CA THR A 130 -2.68 -16.79 6.87
C THR A 130 -3.03 -15.66 7.82
N ARG A 131 -2.21 -15.44 8.85
CA ARG A 131 -2.37 -14.33 9.78
C ARG A 131 -1.72 -13.03 9.29
N GLN A 132 -0.98 -13.05 8.18
CA GLN A 132 -0.19 -11.91 7.69
C GLN A 132 0.65 -11.29 8.82
N ILE A 133 1.39 -12.14 9.54
CA ILE A 133 2.33 -11.72 10.58
C ILE A 133 3.70 -12.33 10.37
N SER A 134 4.72 -11.67 10.90
CA SER A 134 6.06 -12.21 10.97
C SER A 134 6.66 -11.96 12.36
N TRP A 135 7.51 -12.86 12.82
CA TRP A 135 8.25 -12.70 14.08
C TRP A 135 9.64 -13.35 13.99
N ILE A 136 10.51 -13.00 14.94
CA ILE A 136 11.82 -13.63 15.11
C ILE A 136 11.83 -14.36 16.45
N GLN A 137 12.26 -15.61 16.44
CA GLN A 137 12.47 -16.41 17.65
C GLN A 137 13.86 -17.07 17.64
N ASP A 138 14.37 -17.36 18.83
CA ASP A 138 15.53 -18.25 19.03
C ASP A 138 15.01 -19.47 19.81
N GLY A 139 14.95 -20.64 19.15
CA GLY A 139 14.23 -21.80 19.71
C GLY A 139 12.74 -21.48 19.96
N SER A 140 12.25 -21.70 21.18
CA SER A 140 10.88 -21.31 21.59
C SER A 140 10.76 -19.87 22.09
N LYS A 141 11.89 -19.15 22.25
CA LYS A 141 11.90 -17.81 22.83
C LYS A 141 11.64 -16.76 21.76
N LEU A 142 10.52 -16.05 21.88
CA LEU A 142 10.21 -14.89 21.05
C LEU A 142 11.24 -13.77 21.29
N LYS A 143 11.87 -13.28 20.22
CA LYS A 143 12.87 -12.20 20.26
C LYS A 143 12.34 -10.88 19.72
N PHE A 144 11.46 -10.93 18.72
CA PHE A 144 10.82 -9.75 18.18
C PHE A 144 9.48 -10.10 17.53
N GLY A 145 8.50 -9.19 17.65
CA GLY A 145 7.16 -9.36 17.10
C GLY A 145 6.19 -10.08 18.04
N PRO A 146 5.08 -10.64 17.51
CA PRO A 146 4.71 -10.63 16.10
C PRO A 146 4.38 -9.23 15.58
N VAL A 147 4.71 -8.96 14.33
CA VAL A 147 4.37 -7.72 13.62
C VAL A 147 3.55 -8.03 12.38
N PRO A 148 2.59 -7.17 12.00
CA PRO A 148 1.86 -7.31 10.74
C PRO A 148 2.82 -7.16 9.56
N VAL A 149 2.58 -7.94 8.52
CA VAL A 149 3.30 -7.88 7.25
C VAL A 149 2.31 -7.87 6.09
N ARG A 150 2.78 -7.48 4.90
CA ARG A 150 2.01 -7.58 3.66
C ARG A 150 2.78 -8.43 2.65
N THR A 151 2.38 -9.70 2.54
CA THR A 151 3.05 -10.69 1.67
C THR A 151 2.43 -10.75 0.28
N GLY A 152 2.92 -11.58 -0.61
CA GLY A 152 2.49 -11.71 -2.01
C GLY A 152 0.98 -11.68 -2.23
N ARG A 153 0.51 -10.96 -3.25
CA ARG A 153 -0.90 -10.94 -3.70
C ARG A 153 -1.21 -12.12 -4.61
N ASP A 154 -2.48 -12.26 -4.98
CA ASP A 154 -2.95 -13.23 -5.97
C ASP A 154 -2.14 -13.13 -7.28
N GLY A 155 -1.60 -14.26 -7.74
CA GLY A 155 -0.69 -14.38 -8.88
C GLY A 155 0.79 -14.02 -8.58
N TYR A 156 1.11 -13.64 -7.35
CA TYR A 156 2.47 -13.34 -6.88
C TYR A 156 2.67 -13.79 -5.43
N GLU A 157 2.18 -14.98 -5.10
CA GLU A 157 2.20 -15.53 -3.75
C GLU A 157 3.65 -15.66 -3.23
N THR A 158 3.86 -15.31 -1.96
CA THR A 158 5.14 -15.56 -1.29
C THR A 158 5.35 -17.07 -1.16
N ARG A 159 6.50 -17.55 -1.61
CA ARG A 159 6.79 -18.98 -1.63
C ARG A 159 6.99 -19.53 -0.22
N THR A 160 6.35 -20.68 0.03
CA THR A 160 6.43 -21.35 1.34
C THR A 160 7.68 -22.24 1.46
N GLY A 161 7.96 -22.69 2.68
CA GLY A 161 9.03 -23.64 3.00
C GLY A 161 10.15 -23.03 3.84
N ALA A 162 11.15 -23.87 4.13
CA ALA A 162 12.38 -23.46 4.80
C ALA A 162 13.33 -22.78 3.81
N LYS A 163 13.88 -21.64 4.21
CA LYS A 163 14.73 -20.77 3.41
C LYS A 163 15.89 -20.24 4.27
N LYS A 164 16.82 -19.52 3.64
CA LYS A 164 17.90 -18.82 4.33
C LYS A 164 18.07 -17.43 3.74
N ILE A 165 18.39 -16.45 4.59
CA ILE A 165 18.79 -15.14 4.09
C ILE A 165 20.11 -15.30 3.35
N TYR A 166 20.12 -15.11 2.04
CA TYR A 166 21.32 -15.30 1.22
C TYR A 166 22.00 -13.98 0.89
N TRP A 167 21.24 -12.87 0.86
CA TRP A 167 21.78 -11.56 0.55
C TRP A 167 21.02 -10.46 1.26
N ARG A 168 21.74 -9.38 1.59
CA ARG A 168 21.23 -8.24 2.34
C ARG A 168 21.75 -6.96 1.74
N HIS A 169 20.84 -6.00 1.52
CA HIS A 169 21.20 -4.70 0.98
C HIS A 169 20.31 -3.61 1.59
N ILE A 170 20.95 -2.69 2.33
CA ILE A 170 20.22 -1.73 3.17
C ILE A 170 19.46 -0.68 2.36
N ASN A 171 20.00 -0.27 1.20
CA ASN A 171 19.42 0.74 0.31
C ASN A 171 19.06 0.12 -1.05
N HIS A 172 18.46 -1.07 -1.05
CA HIS A 172 18.12 -1.76 -2.30
C HIS A 172 17.06 -1.01 -3.10
N VAL A 173 17.22 -1.02 -4.41
CA VAL A 173 16.21 -0.57 -5.38
C VAL A 173 16.00 -1.74 -6.34
N SER A 174 14.75 -2.18 -6.48
CA SER A 174 14.41 -3.26 -7.40
C SER A 174 14.68 -2.83 -8.84
N SER A 175 15.45 -3.60 -9.59
CA SER A 175 15.64 -3.39 -11.03
C SER A 175 14.41 -3.72 -11.86
N ILE A 176 13.51 -4.57 -11.35
CA ILE A 176 12.29 -5.01 -12.04
C ILE A 176 11.12 -4.07 -11.75
N TYR A 177 10.99 -3.61 -10.50
CA TYR A 177 9.87 -2.79 -10.06
C TYR A 177 10.22 -1.30 -9.85
N HIS A 178 11.48 -0.92 -10.10
CA HIS A 178 12.00 0.44 -9.93
C HIS A 178 11.59 1.10 -8.60
N SER A 179 11.53 0.30 -7.55
CA SER A 179 10.98 0.68 -6.25
C SER A 179 12.03 0.49 -5.16
N ALA A 180 12.14 1.47 -4.26
CA ALA A 180 13.00 1.37 -3.09
C ALA A 180 12.52 0.25 -2.15
N MET A 181 13.45 -0.60 -1.73
CA MET A 181 13.26 -1.68 -0.77
C MET A 181 14.28 -1.56 0.38
N PRO A 182 14.15 -0.55 1.26
CA PRO A 182 15.10 -0.36 2.34
C PRO A 182 15.12 -1.56 3.30
N TYR A 183 16.30 -1.83 3.87
CA TYR A 183 16.56 -2.98 4.76
C TYR A 183 16.23 -4.33 4.11
N SER A 184 16.50 -4.49 2.81
CA SER A 184 16.19 -5.73 2.09
C SER A 184 17.02 -6.91 2.58
N GLN A 185 16.34 -8.00 2.92
CA GLN A 185 16.94 -9.28 3.29
C GLN A 185 16.30 -10.39 2.46
N PHE A 186 17.00 -10.80 1.42
CA PHE A 186 16.53 -11.75 0.42
C PHE A 186 16.67 -13.18 0.92
N PHE A 187 15.61 -13.97 0.77
CA PHE A 187 15.56 -15.35 1.26
C PHE A 187 15.08 -16.37 0.22
N ASP A 188 14.47 -15.94 -0.89
CA ASP A 188 14.04 -16.85 -1.96
C ASP A 188 13.94 -16.12 -3.30
N GLY A 189 14.86 -16.34 -4.25
CA GLY A 189 14.73 -15.92 -5.65
C GLY A 189 14.17 -14.51 -5.87
N GLY A 190 14.66 -13.51 -5.13
CA GLY A 190 14.18 -12.11 -5.18
C GLY A 190 13.12 -11.72 -4.14
N GLU A 191 12.49 -12.68 -3.44
CA GLU A 191 11.63 -12.41 -2.29
C GLU A 191 12.47 -12.02 -1.07
N ALA A 192 12.08 -10.92 -0.43
CA ALA A 192 12.80 -10.34 0.69
C ALA A 192 11.87 -9.81 1.78
N PHE A 193 12.39 -9.73 3.00
CA PHE A 193 11.90 -8.78 3.99
C PHE A 193 12.40 -7.39 3.64
N HIS A 194 11.52 -6.39 3.55
CA HIS A 194 11.94 -5.00 3.35
C HIS A 194 10.88 -3.99 3.80
N ALA A 195 11.32 -2.76 4.05
CA ALA A 195 10.42 -1.65 4.37
C ALA A 195 9.65 -1.18 3.12
N VAL A 196 8.42 -0.70 3.33
CA VAL A 196 7.64 0.04 2.32
C VAL A 196 6.94 1.25 2.95
N GLY A 197 6.67 2.28 2.13
CA GLY A 197 5.99 3.52 2.55
C GLY A 197 4.46 3.46 2.60
N VAL A 198 3.88 2.26 2.70
CA VAL A 198 2.42 2.04 2.69
C VAL A 198 1.98 1.19 3.87
N LYS A 199 0.69 1.22 4.19
CA LYS A 199 0.12 0.44 5.30
C LYS A 199 0.19 -1.05 4.99
N MET A 200 0.44 -1.89 6.00
CA MET A 200 0.52 -3.36 5.85
C MET A 200 -0.80 -4.00 5.40
N TRP A 201 -1.92 -3.28 5.56
CA TRP A 201 -3.24 -3.73 5.16
C TRP A 201 -3.71 -3.15 3.83
N ASN A 202 -2.93 -2.23 3.24
CA ASN A 202 -3.27 -1.59 1.97
C ASN A 202 -3.15 -2.63 0.83
N PRO A 203 -4.25 -3.00 0.17
CA PRO A 203 -4.23 -3.88 -0.99
C PRO A 203 -4.09 -3.09 -2.31
N PRO A 204 -3.60 -3.71 -3.40
CA PRO A 204 -2.98 -5.03 -3.43
C PRO A 204 -1.53 -4.96 -2.94
N GLY A 205 -0.95 -6.11 -2.67
CA GLY A 205 0.46 -6.21 -2.42
C GLY A 205 0.78 -7.44 -1.59
N SER A 206 2.01 -7.92 -1.65
CA SER A 206 3.15 -7.45 -2.47
C SER A 206 3.29 -8.25 -3.80
N HIS A 207 4.41 -8.10 -4.51
CA HIS A 207 4.84 -9.02 -5.59
C HIS A 207 5.76 -10.13 -5.03
N GLY A 208 5.30 -10.87 -4.03
CA GLY A 208 6.05 -11.96 -3.38
C GLY A 208 6.85 -11.57 -2.13
N CYS A 209 7.39 -10.35 -2.05
CA CYS A 209 8.16 -9.92 -0.88
C CYS A 209 7.34 -9.84 0.42
N VAL A 210 7.99 -9.93 1.58
CA VAL A 210 7.37 -9.68 2.88
C VAL A 210 7.56 -8.21 3.23
N ASN A 211 6.58 -7.38 2.86
CA ASN A 211 6.62 -5.95 3.15
C ASN A 211 6.42 -5.71 4.65
N MET A 212 7.17 -4.76 5.19
CA MET A 212 7.18 -4.41 6.61
C MET A 212 7.09 -2.88 6.78
N ARG A 213 6.69 -2.45 7.98
CA ARG A 213 6.93 -1.06 8.40
C ARG A 213 8.43 -0.86 8.58
N THR A 214 8.90 0.37 8.37
CA THR A 214 10.32 0.72 8.48
C THR A 214 10.93 0.36 9.84
N SER A 215 10.21 0.57 10.95
CA SER A 215 10.68 0.19 12.29
C SER A 215 10.91 -1.31 12.45
N ASP A 216 10.04 -2.11 11.84
CA ASP A 216 10.09 -3.56 11.93
C ASP A 216 11.20 -4.12 11.04
N ALA A 217 11.35 -3.57 9.83
CA ALA A 217 12.45 -3.91 8.93
C ALA A 217 13.82 -3.55 9.53
N LYS A 218 13.94 -2.40 10.22
CA LYS A 218 15.13 -2.02 11.00
C LYS A 218 15.43 -3.04 12.11
N SER A 219 14.41 -3.49 12.83
CA SER A 219 14.56 -4.48 13.89
C SER A 219 15.01 -5.83 13.33
N TYR A 220 14.42 -6.26 12.21
CA TYR A 220 14.82 -7.44 11.47
C TYR A 220 16.27 -7.33 10.99
N TRP A 221 16.68 -6.17 10.46
CA TRP A 221 18.06 -5.93 10.04
C TRP A 221 19.05 -6.01 11.20
N LYS A 222 18.69 -5.50 12.38
CA LYS A 222 19.55 -5.59 13.56
C LYS A 222 19.71 -7.03 14.08
N LEU A 223 18.64 -7.82 14.00
CA LEU A 223 18.58 -9.14 14.63
C LEU A 223 19.04 -10.27 13.70
N LEU A 224 18.81 -10.15 12.40
CA LEU A 224 19.08 -11.19 11.41
C LEU A 224 20.40 -10.94 10.65
N LYS A 225 20.95 -12.01 10.08
CA LYS A 225 22.17 -12.05 9.27
C LYS A 225 22.02 -12.97 8.06
N ASN A 226 22.97 -12.87 7.12
CA ASN A 226 23.09 -13.89 6.07
C ASN A 226 23.29 -15.26 6.73
N GLY A 227 22.62 -16.28 6.21
CA GLY A 227 22.60 -17.65 6.72
C GLY A 227 21.50 -17.96 7.73
N ASP A 228 20.89 -16.94 8.35
CA ASP A 228 19.78 -17.14 9.30
C ASP A 228 18.58 -17.78 8.61
N ASP A 229 17.90 -18.66 9.36
CA ASP A 229 16.76 -19.41 8.86
C ASP A 229 15.54 -18.50 8.67
N VAL A 230 14.78 -18.79 7.63
CA VAL A 230 13.45 -18.22 7.40
C VAL A 230 12.48 -19.37 7.17
N TYR A 231 11.31 -19.32 7.78
CA TYR A 231 10.27 -20.31 7.55
C TYR A 231 8.96 -19.63 7.20
N VAL A 232 8.49 -19.87 5.98
CA VAL A 232 7.24 -19.31 5.46
C VAL A 232 6.20 -20.41 5.36
N TYR A 233 5.02 -20.20 5.92
CA TYR A 233 3.95 -21.19 5.90
C TYR A 233 2.55 -20.55 5.85
N GLY A 234 1.55 -21.40 5.60
CA GLY A 234 0.16 -21.00 5.44
C GLY A 234 -0.13 -20.46 4.04
N ARG A 235 -1.27 -19.80 3.90
CA ARG A 235 -1.70 -19.15 2.65
C ARG A 235 -2.40 -17.83 2.97
N LYS A 236 -2.08 -16.78 2.23
CA LYS A 236 -2.73 -15.48 2.38
C LYS A 236 -4.17 -15.57 1.89
N LEU A 237 -5.08 -14.92 2.59
CA LEU A 237 -6.48 -14.91 2.19
C LEU A 237 -6.66 -14.21 0.83
N GLY A 238 -7.41 -14.82 -0.08
CA GLY A 238 -7.66 -14.29 -1.44
C GLY A 238 -6.41 -14.26 -2.31
N THR A 239 -5.58 -15.30 -2.18
CA THR A 239 -4.49 -15.67 -3.08
C THR A 239 -4.49 -17.19 -3.22
#